data_AF-A0A9X8YQY4-F1
#
_entry.id   AF-A0A9X8YQY4-F1
#
_cell.length_a   1.000
_cell.length_b   1.000
_cell.length_c   1.000
_cell.angle_alpha   90.00
_cell.angle_beta   90.00
_cell.angle_gamma   90.00
#
_symmetry.space_group_name_H-M   'P 1'
#
loop_
_entity.id
_entity.type
_entity.pdbx_description
1 polymer ?
#
loop_
_entity_poly.entity_id
_entity_poly.type
_entity_poly.pdbx_seq_one_letter_code
_entity_poly.pdbx_strand_id
1 'polypeptide(L)' 'KFLANIYLLARQRLLRAGVQAIYGGDRCTVNEMSHFFSYRRDGITGRLASLIWLI' A
#
# COMPACT_ATOMS: atom_id res chain seq x y z
N LYS A 1 -13.35 -16.95 -5.08
CA LYS A 1 -12.22 -15.97 -4.96
C LYS A 1 -12.73 -14.78 -4.13
N PHE A 2 -11.84 -14.10 -3.41
CA PHE A 2 -12.19 -12.95 -2.55
C PHE A 2 -11.39 -11.70 -2.97
N LEU A 3 -11.95 -10.51 -2.73
CA LEU A 3 -11.23 -9.25 -2.84
C LEU A 3 -10.63 -8.90 -1.47
N ALA A 4 -9.31 -8.85 -1.38
CA ALA A 4 -8.62 -8.57 -0.13
C ALA A 4 -8.38 -7.07 0.05
N ASN A 5 -8.82 -6.52 1.18
CA ASN A 5 -8.45 -5.17 1.60
C ASN A 5 -7.13 -5.22 2.39
N ILE A 6 -6.01 -4.96 1.72
CA ILE A 6 -4.68 -5.03 2.33
C ILE A 6 -4.46 -3.96 3.40
N TYR A 7 -5.06 -2.78 3.25
CA TYR A 7 -4.96 -1.70 4.25
C TYR A 7 -5.66 -2.05 5.56
N LEU A 8 -6.84 -2.68 5.48
CA LEU A 8 -7.55 -3.17 6.66
C LEU A 8 -6.73 -4.25 7.40
N LEU A 9 -6.16 -5.20 6.65
CA LEU A 9 -5.32 -6.25 7.23
C LEU A 9 -4.08 -5.65 7.93
N ALA A 10 -3.43 -4.66 7.32
CA ALA A 10 -2.31 -3.96 7.95
C ALA A 10 -2.74 -3.23 9.23
N ARG A 11 -3.86 -2.49 9.20
CA ARG A 11 -4.42 -1.79 10.37
C ARG A 11 -4.71 -2.75 11.53
N GLN A 12 -5.33 -3.90 11.26
CA GLN A 12 -5.60 -4.91 12.27
C GLN A 12 -4.32 -5.43 12.93
N ARG A 13 -3.25 -5.65 12.16
CA ARG A 13 -1.95 -6.11 12.69
C ARG A 13 -1.26 -5.02 13.50
N LEU A 14 -1.26 -3.78 13.01
CA LEU A 14 -0.65 -2.63 13.69
C LEU A 14 -1.36 -2.30 15.02
N LEU A 15 -2.69 -2.28 15.03
CA LEU A 15 -3.48 -2.06 16.24
C LEU A 15 -3.21 -3.14 17.30
N ARG A 16 -3.09 -4.41 16.89
CA ARG A 16 -2.70 -5.50 17.78
C ARG A 16 -1.28 -5.36 18.34
N ALA A 17 -0.40 -4.65 17.63
CA ALA A 17 0.94 -4.33 18.10
C ALA A 17 0.99 -3.04 18.94
N GLY A 18 -0.16 -2.42 19.24
CA GLY A 18 -0.25 -1.19 20.03
C GLY A 18 -0.06 0.12 19.24
N VAL A 19 0.09 0.05 17.91
CA VAL A 19 0.23 1.23 17.06
C VAL A 19 -1.15 1.82 16.78
N GLN A 20 -1.42 3.03 17.30
CA GLN A 20 -2.74 3.68 17.17
C GLN A 20 -2.78 4.74 16.05
N ALA A 21 -1.67 5.43 15.82
CA ALA A 21 -1.57 6.49 14.82
C ALA A 21 -1.22 5.89 13.44
N ILE A 22 -2.25 5.59 12.63
CA ILE A 22 -2.11 4.96 11.32
C ILE A 22 -2.75 5.84 10.24
N TYR A 23 -1.92 6.36 9.33
CA TYR A 23 -2.31 7.31 8.29
C TYR A 23 -2.16 6.72 6.89
N GLY A 24 -2.81 7.36 5.91
CA GLY A 24 -2.84 6.91 4.52
C GLY A 24 -3.64 5.61 4.31
N GLY A 25 -3.35 4.94 3.19
CA GLY A 25 -4.05 3.72 2.77
C GLY A 25 -5.29 4.00 1.91
N ASP A 26 -5.26 5.10 1.19
CA ASP A 26 -6.33 5.67 0.36
C ASP A 26 -6.00 5.62 -1.15
N ARG A 27 -4.83 5.09 -1.51
CA ARG A 27 -4.35 5.01 -2.90
C ARG A 27 -4.45 3.59 -3.45
N CYS A 28 -4.53 3.44 -4.76
CA CYS A 28 -4.56 2.13 -5.42
C CYS A 28 -3.63 2.08 -6.63
N THR A 29 -2.56 1.29 -6.54
CA THR A 29 -1.54 1.17 -7.61
C THR A 29 -2.12 0.65 -8.92
N VAL A 30 -3.15 -0.21 -8.87
CA VAL A 30 -3.82 -0.75 -10.06
C VAL A 30 -4.69 0.28 -10.75
N ASN A 31 -5.48 1.06 -9.99
CA ASN A 31 -6.46 1.97 -10.56
C ASN A 31 -5.83 3.31 -10.99
N GLU A 32 -4.82 3.78 -10.26
CA GLU A 32 -4.22 5.10 -10.48
C GLU A 32 -2.97 5.00 -11.39
N MET A 33 -3.22 4.64 -12.65
CA MET A 33 -2.18 4.31 -13.63
C MET A 33 -1.24 5.47 -13.99
N SER A 34 -1.72 6.71 -13.92
CA SER A 34 -0.89 7.91 -14.17
C SER A 34 0.13 8.19 -13.07
N HIS A 35 -0.05 7.60 -11.88
CA HIS A 35 0.78 7.90 -10.70
C HIS A 35 1.64 6.72 -10.26
N PHE A 36 1.24 5.48 -10.59
CA PHE A 36 1.90 4.29 -10.07
C PHE A 36 2.14 3.19 -11.10
N PHE A 37 3.32 2.57 -11.01
CA PHE A 37 3.57 1.25 -11.61
C PHE A 37 2.77 0.17 -10.86
N SER A 38 2.19 -0.79 -11.59
CA SER A 38 1.48 -1.92 -10.99
C SER A 38 1.78 -3.22 -11.71
N TYR A 39 2.51 -4.11 -11.03
CA TYR A 39 2.85 -5.43 -11.57
C TYR A 39 1.60 -6.26 -11.91
N ARG A 40 0.54 -6.17 -11.09
CA ARG A 40 -0.71 -6.90 -11.33
C ARG A 40 -1.41 -6.46 -12.62
N ARG A 41 -1.23 -5.19 -13.01
CA ARG A 41 -1.83 -4.62 -14.21
C ARG A 41 -0.94 -4.83 -15.43
N ASP A 42 0.35 -4.51 -15.32
CA ASP A 42 1.26 -4.32 -16.46
C ASP A 42 2.26 -5.48 -16.64
N GLY A 43 2.42 -6.36 -15.66
CA GLY A 43 3.44 -7.42 -15.69
C GLY A 43 4.86 -6.85 -15.59
N ILE A 44 5.59 -6.79 -16.71
CA ILE A 44 6.94 -6.22 -16.73
C ILE A 44 6.83 -4.70 -16.70
N THR A 45 7.14 -4.10 -15.55
CA THR A 45 6.99 -2.66 -15.30
C THR A 45 8.09 -2.13 -14.37
N GLY A 46 8.11 -0.83 -14.12
CA GLY A 46 9.04 -0.17 -13.19
C GLY A 46 8.78 -0.49 -11.72
N ARG A 47 9.46 0.20 -10.81
CA ARG A 47 9.31 0.05 -9.35
C ARG A 47 9.21 1.40 -8.68
N LEU A 48 8.48 1.42 -7.57
CA LEU A 48 8.37 2.55 -6.66
C LEU A 48 9.13 2.24 -5.38
N ALA A 49 9.52 3.28 -4.64
CA ALA A 49 10.15 3.18 -3.34
C ALA A 49 9.47 4.13 -2.34
N SER A 50 9.35 3.70 -1.09
CA SER A 50 8.95 4.54 0.04
C SER A 50 10.17 4.77 0.92
N LEU A 51 10.51 6.03 1.21
CA LEU A 51 11.71 6.42 1.92
C LEU A 51 11.38 7.17 3.22
N ILE A 52 12.20 6.98 4.25
CA ILE A 52 12.16 7.69 5.52
C ILE A 52 13.59 7.88 6.04
N TRP A 53 13.91 9.04 6.61
CA TRP A 53 15.23 9.34 7.18
C TRP A 53 15.11 10.26 8.41
N LEU A 54 16.16 10.27 9.23
CA LEU A 54 16.33 11.24 10.33
C LEU A 54 17.10 12.46 9.82
N ILE A 55 16.76 13.64 10.33
CA ILE A 55 17.44 14.91 10.02
C ILE A 55 18.74 15.00 10.82
#